data_AF-A0ABD5S3S9-F1
#
_entry.id   AF-A0ABD5S3S9-F1
#
_cell.length_a   1.000
_cell.length_b   1.000
_cell.length_c   1.000
_cell.angle_alpha   90.00
_cell.angle_beta   90.00
_cell.angle_gamma   90.00
#
_symmetry.space_group_name_H-M   'P 1'
#
loop_
_entity.id
_entity.type
_entity.pdbx_description
1 polymer ?
#
loop_
_entity_poly.entity_id
_entity_poly.type
_entity_poly.pdbx_seq_one_letter_code
_entity_poly.pdbx_strand_id
1 'polypeptide(L)' 'MSKTATKARTTGLETVLVGVGASDENRVDRLVEEAIDVAAPAGATVVLAHAFTQEEYAENRDRLDFARDSEVT' A
#
# COMPACT_ATOMS: atom_id res chain seq x y z
N MET A 1 12.81 -22.82 25.80
CA MET A 1 12.81 -22.90 24.32
C MET A 1 12.57 -21.49 23.79
N SER A 2 13.64 -20.73 23.49
CA SER A 2 13.50 -19.34 23.03
C SER A 2 13.46 -19.30 21.51
N LYS A 3 12.33 -18.88 20.95
CA LYS A 3 12.19 -18.55 19.53
C LYS A 3 12.75 -17.15 19.32
N THR A 4 14.02 -17.06 18.93
CA THR A 4 14.65 -15.80 18.53
C THR A 4 13.97 -15.33 17.25
N ALA A 5 13.18 -14.25 17.32
CA ALA A 5 12.71 -13.56 16.13
C ALA A 5 13.94 -12.95 15.43
N THR A 6 14.28 -13.47 14.24
CA THR A 6 15.27 -12.85 13.36
C THR A 6 14.82 -11.42 13.07
N LYS A 7 15.52 -10.46 13.66
CA LYS A 7 15.41 -9.05 13.28
C LYS A 7 15.84 -8.94 11.82
N ALA A 8 14.94 -8.55 10.93
CA ALA A 8 15.29 -8.22 9.54
C ALA A 8 16.44 -7.22 9.59
N ARG A 9 17.61 -7.63 9.11
CA ARG A 9 18.74 -6.72 8.95
C ARG A 9 18.50 -5.98 7.65
N THR A 10 17.77 -4.89 7.73
CA THR A 10 17.53 -3.97 6.61
C THR A 10 18.85 -3.27 6.28
N THR A 11 19.59 -3.81 5.32
CA THR A 11 20.78 -3.16 4.76
C THR A 11 20.33 -2.33 3.56
N GLY A 12 19.71 -1.17 3.83
CA GLY A 12 19.21 -0.22 2.82
C GLY A 12 17.69 -0.15 2.74
N LEU A 13 17.16 0.91 2.10
CA LEU A 13 15.73 1.05 1.84
C LEU A 13 15.36 0.11 0.68
N GLU A 14 14.49 -0.87 0.93
CA GLU A 14 14.10 -1.88 -0.08
C GLU A 14 12.71 -1.61 -0.64
N THR A 15 11.81 -1.09 0.19
CA THR A 15 10.42 -0.83 -0.18
C THR A 15 9.89 0.39 0.56
N VAL A 16 9.15 1.22 -0.16
CA VAL A 16 8.36 2.34 0.38
C VAL A 16 6.89 1.99 0.16
N LEU A 17 6.16 1.77 1.25
CA LEU A 17 4.71 1.58 1.21
C LEU A 17 4.02 2.94 1.40
N VAL A 18 3.27 3.39 0.39
CA VAL A 18 2.46 4.60 0.44
C VAL A 18 1.01 4.19 0.68
N GLY A 19 0.49 4.53 1.85
CA GLY A 19 -0.94 4.35 2.16
C GLY A 19 -1.73 5.57 1.72
N VAL A 20 -2.80 5.38 0.96
CA VAL A 20 -3.71 6.44 0.52
C VAL A 20 -5.14 6.07 0.87
N GLY A 21 -5.93 7.03 1.34
CA GLY A 21 -7.37 6.85 1.56
C GLY A 21 -8.19 7.88 0.80
N ALA A 22 -9.50 7.91 1.06
CA ALA A 22 -10.46 8.88 0.50
C ALA A 22 -9.96 10.33 0.47
N SER A 23 -9.27 10.73 1.55
CA SER A 23 -8.81 12.12 1.73
C SER A 23 -7.64 12.51 0.83
N ASP A 24 -6.99 11.51 0.22
CA ASP A 24 -5.77 11.65 -0.56
C ASP A 24 -6.01 11.58 -2.06
N GLU A 25 -7.26 11.38 -2.52
CA GLU A 25 -7.60 11.25 -3.95
C GLU A 25 -7.02 12.38 -4.81
N ASN A 26 -7.09 13.62 -4.34
CA ASN A 26 -6.57 14.78 -5.06
C ASN A 26 -5.05 14.99 -4.93
N ARG A 27 -4.36 14.14 -4.16
CA ARG A 27 -2.94 14.26 -3.82
C ARG A 27 -2.13 12.99 -4.06
N VAL A 28 -2.78 11.89 -4.44
CA VAL A 28 -2.14 10.59 -4.67
C VAL A 28 -0.97 10.69 -5.65
N ASP A 29 -1.13 11.42 -6.75
CA ASP A 29 -0.07 11.59 -7.75
C ASP A 29 1.19 12.22 -7.14
N ARG A 30 1.02 13.32 -6.41
CA ARG A 30 2.13 13.98 -5.71
C ARG A 30 2.77 13.07 -4.67
N LEU A 31 1.97 12.36 -3.89
CA LEU A 31 2.49 11.45 -2.86
C LEU A 31 3.33 10.32 -3.47
N VAL A 32 2.91 9.81 -4.64
CA VAL A 32 3.66 8.78 -5.37
C VAL A 32 4.94 9.34 -5.98
N GLU A 33 4.90 10.53 -6.59
CA GLU A 33 6.08 11.20 -7.14
C GLU A 33 7.16 11.42 -6.07
N GLU A 34 6.79 11.97 -4.92
CA GLU A 34 7.71 12.22 -3.81
C GLU A 34 8.27 10.90 -3.22
N ALA A 35 7.45 9.85 -3.17
CA ALA A 35 7.90 8.53 -2.73
C ALA A 35 8.91 7.93 -3.72
N ILE A 36 8.72 8.13 -5.03
CA ILE A 36 9.65 7.70 -6.07
C ILE A 36 10.98 8.45 -5.93
N ASP A 37 10.96 9.76 -5.70
CA ASP A 37 12.17 10.56 -5.54
C ASP A 37 13.04 10.08 -4.36
N VAL A 38 12.40 9.64 -3.26
CA VAL A 38 13.09 9.06 -2.11
C VAL A 38 13.56 7.62 -2.37
N ALA A 39 12.77 6.82 -3.08
CA ALA A 39 13.03 5.39 -3.32
C ALA A 39 14.08 5.15 -4.41
N ALA A 40 14.10 5.98 -5.45
CA ALA A 40 14.91 5.79 -6.67
C ALA A 40 16.42 5.69 -6.39
N PRO A 41 17.04 6.53 -5.54
CA PRO A 41 18.47 6.42 -5.24
C PRO A 41 18.87 5.10 -4.58
N ALA A 42 17.94 4.44 -3.88
CA ALA A 42 18.15 3.15 -3.24
C ALA A 42 17.78 1.96 -4.14
N GLY A 43 17.21 2.21 -5.33
CA GLY A 43 16.60 1.16 -6.16
C GLY A 43 15.41 0.47 -5.46
N ALA A 44 14.77 1.18 -4.52
CA ALA A 44 13.68 0.63 -3.72
C ALA A 44 12.38 0.56 -4.52
N THR A 45 11.53 -0.41 -4.19
CA THR A 45 10.20 -0.54 -4.79
C THR A 45 9.20 0.38 -4.10
N VAL A 46 8.39 1.13 -4.85
CA VAL A 46 7.25 1.87 -4.30
C VAL A 46 5.99 1.03 -4.45
N VAL A 47 5.29 0.78 -3.35
CA VAL A 47 4.01 0.05 -3.31
C VAL A 47 2.94 1.02 -2.85
N LEU A 48 1.86 1.14 -3.62
CA LEU A 48 0.69 1.94 -3.26
C LEU A 48 -0.38 1.02 -2.65
N ALA A 49 -0.81 1.33 -1.43
CA ALA A 49 -1.91 0.65 -0.76
C ALA A 49 -3.07 1.63 -0.56
N HIS A 50 -4.22 1.32 -1.16
CA HIS A 50 -5.42 2.12 -0.97
C HIS A 50 -6.29 1.53 0.14
N ALA A 51 -6.53 2.32 1.19
CA ALA A 51 -7.37 1.95 2.31
C ALA A 51 -8.78 2.48 2.08
N PHE A 52 -9.68 1.60 1.66
CA PHE A 52 -11.10 1.91 1.55
C PHE A 52 -11.76 1.89 2.93
N THR A 53 -12.65 2.84 3.18
CA THR A 53 -13.69 2.69 4.21
C THR A 53 -14.66 1.57 3.83
N GLN A 54 -15.53 1.14 4.76
CA GLN A 54 -16.53 0.12 4.43
C GLN A 54 -17.54 0.63 3.39
N GLU A 55 -17.94 1.90 3.46
CA GLU A 55 -18.82 2.48 2.44
C GLU A 55 -18.14 2.54 1.07
N GLU A 56 -16.91 3.04 1.00
CA GLU A 56 -16.17 3.12 -0.27
C GLU A 56 -15.86 1.73 -0.85
N TYR A 57 -15.58 0.75 0.00
CA TYR A 57 -15.40 -0.62 -0.45
C TYR A 57 -16.68 -1.15 -1.10
N ALA A 58 -17.85 -0.91 -0.51
CA ALA A 58 -19.13 -1.33 -1.07
C ALA A 58 -19.41 -0.65 -2.42
N GLU A 59 -19.17 0.66 -2.53
CA GLU A 59 -19.35 1.43 -3.77
C GLU A 59 -18.38 0.99 -4.88
N ASN A 60 -17.11 0.76 -4.53
CA ASN A 60 -16.09 0.36 -5.51
C ASN A 60 -16.19 -1.10 -5.91
N ARG A 61 -16.68 -1.98 -5.02
CA ARG A 61 -16.93 -3.39 -5.32
C ARG A 61 -17.90 -3.56 -6.49
N ASP A 62 -18.94 -2.74 -6.54
CA ASP A 62 -19.93 -2.77 -7.61
C ASP A 62 -19.37 -2.24 -8.95
N ARG A 63 -18.38 -1.33 -8.90
CA ARG A 63 -17.66 -0.81 -10.08
C ARG A 63 -16.60 -1.75 -10.62
N LEU A 64 -15.98 -2.56 -9.76
CA LEU A 64 -14.83 -3.41 -10.10
C LEU A 64 -15.23 -4.86 -10.45
N ASP A 65 -16.54 -5.14 -10.54
CA ASP A 65 -17.14 -6.45 -10.82
C ASP A 65 -16.56 -7.58 -9.96
N PHE A 66 -16.21 -7.25 -8.70
CA PHE A 66 -15.83 -8.28 -7.74
C PHE A 66 -17.09 -9.07 -7.39
N ALA A 67 -17.16 -10.31 -7.87
CA ALA A 67 -18.20 -11.25 -7.50
C ALA A 67 -18.30 -11.33 -5.96
N ARG A 68 -19.54 -11.40 -5.45
CA ARG A 68 -19.89 -11.44 -4.02
C ARG A 68 -19.18 -12.54 -3.20
N ASP A 69 -18.48 -13.46 -3.85
CA ASP A 69 -17.83 -14.65 -3.28
C ASP A 69 -16.30 -14.54 -3.11
N SER A 70 -15.69 -13.37 -3.36
CA SER A 70 -14.30 -13.14 -2.96
C SER A 70 -14.22 -12.87 -1.46
N GLU A 71 -14.58 -13.85 -0.64
CA GLU A 71 -14.29 -13.89 0.79
C GLU A 71 -12.78 -14.13 0.96
N VAL A 72 -12.09 -13.26 1.69
CA VAL A 72 -10.72 -13.54 2.16
C VAL A 72 -10.87 -14.26 3.50
N THR A 73 -10.98 -15.58 3.44
CA THR A 73 -10.85 -16.50 4.59
C THR A 73 -9.37 -16.81 4.84
#